data_AF-A0A9P8J9Z7-F1
#
_entry.id   AF-A0A9P8J9Z7-F1
#
_cell.length_a   1.000
_cell.length_b   1.000
_cell.length_c   1.000
_cell.angle_alpha   90.00
_cell.angle_beta   90.00
_cell.angle_gamma   90.00
#
_symmetry.space_group_name_H-M   'P 1'
#
loop_
_entity.id
_entity.type
_entity.pdbx_description
1 polymer ?
#
loop_
_entity_poly.entity_id
_entity_poly.type
_entity_poly.pdbx_seq_one_letter_code
_entity_poly.pdbx_strand_id
1 'polypeptide(L)'
;MDNSTYGIIKFLFPRIPSFTKTAVAHSLSLSPTSSKWDLKTEMTVAFLRSLMNGGPSPVGLTQARTLQDPGAKGKVWTAKVTIPAPEDESIRDATFTAIADLGDGNETYTKPGLSAIEAEWTGFRPDAGAEEPLPNISEQEKYNKLMNEPTTSSKTTILYLHGGAYYMCGFGTHRLNVSKLAKACNGRAFNVAYRLAPQAAFPSQLLDALNAYLYLLYPPPGALHEPVSASNIVFAGDSAGGNLVFALLQLLLQLHRTKPVDSKNPTVRYHGKAVEVPLPAGASANSGWFDITRSMPSLVHNAKYDYLPPADHDDALGRFPKDDVWPTTPPRGDLFCDLSMICHPLVSPLAAKDWSNAPPLWIETGEELLTDEDLVVAVRAVTQGVKVHFEQYEAMPHCFAMLLPTLANSKRCVDSWGAFCRKCTEGTVETSGTWIAAKTGLEKEVDVTKVTELTVEDAIERMRDAQRRRYAGYEKEGKSMPNPSL
;
A
#
# COMPACT_ATOMS: atom_id res chain seq x y z
N MET A 1 -4.95 -14.32 18.51
CA MET A 1 -5.43 -14.28 19.90
C MET A 1 -5.91 -15.67 20.25
N ASP A 2 -5.93 -16.07 21.52
CA ASP A 2 -6.73 -17.22 21.91
C ASP A 2 -8.19 -16.87 21.59
N ASN A 3 -8.76 -17.53 20.58
CA ASN A 3 -10.13 -17.29 20.12
C ASN A 3 -11.16 -17.97 21.04
N SER A 4 -10.72 -18.59 22.15
CA SER A 4 -11.62 -19.04 23.20
C SER A 4 -12.43 -17.85 23.75
N THR A 5 -13.66 -18.13 24.15
CA THR A 5 -14.52 -17.15 24.85
C THR A 5 -13.80 -16.52 26.03
N TYR A 6 -12.94 -17.27 26.71
CA TYR A 6 -12.12 -16.80 27.82
C TYR A 6 -11.02 -15.83 27.37
N GLY A 7 -10.33 -16.12 26.26
CA GLY A 7 -9.32 -15.23 25.66
C GLY A 7 -9.92 -13.89 25.21
N ILE A 8 -11.12 -13.91 24.63
CA ILE A 8 -11.86 -12.70 24.23
C ILE A 8 -12.27 -11.88 25.47
N ILE A 9 -12.82 -12.52 26.50
CA ILE A 9 -13.20 -11.84 27.75
C ILE A 9 -11.97 -11.21 28.42
N LYS A 10 -10.86 -11.95 28.53
CA LYS A 10 -9.61 -11.44 29.11
C LYS A 10 -9.04 -10.26 28.34
N PHE A 11 -9.23 -10.23 27.01
CA PHE A 11 -8.79 -9.13 26.17
C PHE A 11 -9.68 -7.88 26.29
N LEU A 12 -11.01 -8.06 26.34
CA LEU A 12 -11.97 -6.96 26.35
C LEU A 12 -12.17 -6.35 27.75
N PHE A 13 -12.13 -7.17 28.81
CA PHE A 13 -12.47 -6.76 30.17
C PHE A 13 -11.69 -5.52 30.67
N PRO A 14 -10.37 -5.41 30.49
CA PRO A 14 -9.62 -4.22 30.91
C PRO A 14 -9.99 -2.93 30.14
N ARG A 15 -10.61 -3.06 28.96
CA ARG A 15 -10.95 -1.94 28.06
C ARG A 15 -12.36 -1.41 28.27
N ILE A 16 -13.22 -2.14 29.00
CA ILE A 16 -14.64 -1.77 29.25
C ILE A 16 -14.78 -0.33 29.76
N PRO A 17 -14.02 0.16 30.77
CA PRO A 17 -14.18 1.53 31.25
C PRO A 17 -13.93 2.59 30.18
N SER A 18 -12.92 2.38 29.32
CA SER A 18 -12.61 3.29 28.21
C SER A 18 -13.73 3.30 27.18
N PHE A 19 -14.24 2.13 26.81
CA PHE A 19 -15.34 1.98 25.86
C PHE A 19 -16.64 2.60 26.37
N THR A 20 -16.97 2.40 27.64
CA THR A 20 -18.14 3.05 28.28
C THR A 20 -17.98 4.57 28.27
N LYS A 21 -16.79 5.09 28.61
CA LYS A 21 -16.50 6.53 28.55
C LYS A 21 -16.66 7.08 27.14
N THR A 22 -16.15 6.39 26.12
CA THR A 22 -16.29 6.77 24.72
C THR A 22 -17.77 6.81 24.29
N ALA A 23 -18.55 5.77 24.61
CA ALA A 23 -19.96 5.71 24.26
C ALA A 23 -20.77 6.82 24.92
N VAL A 24 -20.52 7.11 26.20
CA VAL A 24 -21.18 8.21 26.93
C VAL A 24 -20.78 9.57 26.34
N ALA A 25 -19.48 9.79 26.09
CA ALA A 25 -19.00 11.04 25.52
C ALA A 25 -19.59 11.29 24.12
N HIS A 26 -19.65 10.26 23.26
CA HIS A 26 -20.26 10.37 21.94
C HIS A 26 -21.77 10.66 22.02
N SER A 27 -22.50 9.93 22.87
CA SER A 27 -23.95 10.10 23.05
C SER A 27 -24.32 11.48 23.61
N LEU A 28 -23.44 12.09 24.41
CA LEU A 28 -23.59 13.44 24.95
C LEU A 28 -23.02 14.53 24.03
N SER A 29 -22.60 14.20 22.81
CA SER A 29 -21.95 15.12 21.85
C SER A 29 -20.69 15.80 22.41
N LEU A 30 -19.98 15.12 23.31
CA LEU A 30 -18.73 15.58 23.93
C LEU A 30 -17.48 15.06 23.22
N SER A 31 -17.61 14.07 22.32
CA SER A 31 -16.47 13.61 21.52
C SER A 31 -16.25 14.51 20.30
N PRO A 32 -14.99 14.77 19.88
CA PRO A 32 -14.67 15.60 18.71
C PRO A 32 -15.29 15.13 17.39
N THR A 33 -15.70 13.86 17.36
CA THR A 33 -16.19 13.08 16.22
C THR A 33 -17.69 12.86 16.23
N SER A 34 -18.38 13.21 17.33
CA SER A 34 -19.83 12.98 17.52
C SER A 34 -20.71 13.60 16.44
N SER A 35 -20.28 14.72 15.85
CA SER A 35 -20.99 15.36 14.73
C SER A 35 -20.79 14.63 13.39
N LYS A 36 -19.75 13.81 13.28
CA LYS A 36 -19.30 13.17 12.03
C LYS A 36 -19.62 11.67 11.98
N TRP A 37 -19.43 10.97 13.09
CA TRP A 37 -19.54 9.52 13.16
C TRP A 37 -20.81 9.07 13.88
N ASP A 38 -21.34 7.93 13.46
CA ASP A 38 -22.28 7.19 14.29
C ASP A 38 -21.56 6.48 15.45
N LEU A 39 -22.32 6.03 16.44
CA LEU A 39 -21.76 5.36 17.62
C LEU A 39 -21.01 4.08 17.22
N LYS A 40 -21.47 3.35 16.20
CA LYS A 40 -20.82 2.12 15.74
C LYS A 40 -19.40 2.39 15.22
N THR A 41 -19.24 3.45 14.44
CA THR A 41 -17.96 3.91 13.88
C THR A 41 -17.03 4.35 14.99
N GLU A 42 -17.51 5.22 15.90
CA GLU A 42 -16.73 5.65 17.07
C GLU A 42 -16.21 4.47 17.88
N MET A 43 -17.08 3.50 18.19
CA MET A 43 -16.71 2.31 18.96
C MET A 43 -15.71 1.41 18.21
N THR A 44 -15.84 1.30 16.89
CA THR A 44 -14.92 0.51 16.06
C THR A 44 -13.54 1.16 16.01
N VAL A 45 -13.47 2.48 15.79
CA VAL A 45 -12.21 3.23 15.79
C VAL A 45 -11.57 3.21 17.18
N ALA A 46 -12.35 3.35 18.25
CA ALA A 46 -11.85 3.21 19.62
C ALA A 46 -11.27 1.81 19.89
N PHE A 47 -11.90 0.76 19.37
CA PHE A 47 -11.37 -0.59 19.45
C PHE A 47 -10.03 -0.71 18.70
N LEU A 48 -9.94 -0.21 17.46
CA LEU A 48 -8.69 -0.19 16.69
C LEU A 48 -7.57 0.58 17.40
N ARG A 49 -7.86 1.76 17.96
CA ARG A 49 -6.92 2.52 18.81
C ARG A 49 -6.40 1.69 19.97
N SER A 50 -7.25 0.90 20.60
CA SER A 50 -6.88 0.04 21.72
C SER A 50 -5.96 -1.13 21.32
N LEU A 51 -5.93 -1.49 20.03
CA LEU A 51 -4.97 -2.45 19.48
C LEU A 51 -3.61 -1.79 19.25
N MET A 52 -3.60 -0.53 18.81
CA MET A 52 -2.38 0.22 18.50
C MET A 52 -1.68 0.81 19.74
N ASN A 53 -2.44 1.25 20.74
CA ASN A 53 -1.93 1.96 21.93
C ASN A 53 -1.40 1.05 23.05
N GLY A 54 -1.39 -0.27 22.86
CA GLY A 54 -0.98 -1.26 23.89
C GLY A 54 0.52 -1.36 24.17
N GLY A 55 1.32 -0.40 23.68
CA GLY A 55 2.77 -0.55 23.54
C GLY A 55 3.13 -1.45 22.35
N PRO A 56 4.26 -1.19 21.67
CA PRO A 56 4.66 -1.97 20.51
C PRO A 56 4.96 -3.42 20.91
N SER A 57 4.41 -4.37 20.14
CA SER A 57 4.75 -5.79 20.27
C SER A 57 6.06 -6.09 19.54
N PRO A 58 6.81 -7.15 19.91
CA PRO A 58 7.93 -7.61 19.09
C PRO A 58 7.53 -7.79 17.62
N VAL A 59 8.43 -7.46 16.70
CA VAL A 59 8.18 -7.43 15.26
C VAL A 59 7.84 -8.82 14.72
N GLY A 60 8.64 -9.83 15.07
CA GLY A 60 8.43 -11.22 14.70
C GLY A 60 7.12 -11.78 15.26
N LEU A 61 6.73 -11.38 16.47
CA LEU A 61 5.42 -11.75 17.03
C LEU A 61 4.25 -11.13 16.24
N THR A 62 4.42 -9.89 15.80
CA THR A 62 3.42 -9.17 14.99
C THR A 62 3.30 -9.81 13.60
N GLN A 63 4.42 -10.15 12.97
CA GLN A 63 4.47 -10.93 11.73
C GLN A 63 3.76 -12.28 11.87
N ALA A 64 4.15 -13.09 12.87
CA ALA A 64 3.58 -14.41 13.08
C ALA A 64 2.05 -14.40 13.28
N ARG A 65 1.48 -13.30 13.80
CA ARG A 65 0.03 -13.12 13.97
C ARG A 65 -0.66 -12.66 12.69
N THR A 66 -0.08 -11.72 11.98
CA THR A 66 -0.72 -11.07 10.81
C THR A 66 -0.53 -11.84 9.51
N LEU A 67 0.50 -12.70 9.43
CA LEU A 67 0.76 -13.60 8.31
C LEU A 67 -0.03 -14.91 8.38
N GLN A 68 -0.86 -15.12 9.42
CA GLN A 68 -1.73 -16.29 9.49
C GLN A 68 -2.72 -16.27 8.31
N ASP A 69 -2.66 -17.31 7.48
CA ASP A 69 -3.60 -17.52 6.38
C ASP A 69 -4.48 -18.74 6.68
N PRO A 70 -5.72 -18.54 7.18
CA PRO A 70 -6.65 -19.64 7.43
C PRO A 70 -7.21 -20.27 6.14
N GLY A 71 -6.79 -19.79 4.98
CA GLY A 71 -7.30 -20.17 3.67
C GLY A 71 -8.49 -19.31 3.23
N ALA A 72 -8.73 -19.30 1.92
CA ALA A 72 -9.82 -18.56 1.31
C ALA A 72 -11.17 -19.21 1.62
N LYS A 73 -12.13 -18.41 2.09
CA LYS A 73 -13.52 -18.79 2.33
C LYS A 73 -14.44 -17.67 1.88
N GLY A 74 -15.67 -18.02 1.58
CA GLY A 74 -16.71 -17.06 1.27
C GLY A 74 -16.69 -16.59 -0.17
N LYS A 75 -17.02 -15.32 -0.36
CA LYS A 75 -17.20 -14.68 -1.68
C LYS A 75 -15.89 -14.34 -2.36
N VAL A 76 -14.96 -15.28 -2.42
CA VAL A 76 -13.68 -15.12 -3.09
C VAL A 76 -13.27 -16.41 -3.78
N TRP A 77 -12.82 -16.27 -5.02
CA TRP A 77 -11.98 -17.26 -5.69
C TRP A 77 -10.52 -16.91 -5.45
N THR A 78 -9.70 -17.91 -5.13
CA THR A 78 -8.25 -17.77 -5.24
C THR A 78 -7.61 -18.91 -6.01
N ALA A 79 -6.56 -18.59 -6.76
CA ALA A 79 -5.65 -19.57 -7.36
C ALA A 79 -4.20 -19.15 -7.08
N LYS A 80 -3.49 -19.96 -6.30
CA LYS A 80 -2.13 -19.69 -5.83
C LYS A 80 -1.11 -19.98 -6.93
N VAL A 81 -0.07 -19.15 -6.99
CA VAL A 81 1.09 -19.32 -7.86
C VAL A 81 2.37 -18.95 -7.13
N THR A 82 3.47 -19.59 -7.50
CA THR A 82 4.81 -19.16 -7.12
C THR A 82 5.43 -18.47 -8.32
N ILE A 83 5.81 -17.21 -8.17
CA ILE A 83 6.60 -16.48 -9.16
C ILE A 83 8.06 -16.90 -8.95
N PRO A 84 8.73 -17.49 -9.94
CA PRO A 84 10.11 -17.91 -9.79
C PRO A 84 11.04 -16.71 -9.58
N ALA A 85 12.15 -16.92 -8.89
CA ALA A 85 13.25 -15.95 -8.89
C ALA A 85 13.78 -15.83 -10.32
N PRO A 86 13.92 -14.62 -10.88
CA PRO A 86 14.54 -14.46 -12.18
C PRO A 86 15.99 -14.92 -12.14
N GLU A 87 16.39 -15.67 -13.16
CA GLU A 87 17.78 -16.13 -13.32
C GLU A 87 18.70 -14.99 -13.77
N ASP A 88 18.14 -14.00 -14.49
CA ASP A 88 18.84 -12.83 -14.97
C ASP A 88 18.86 -11.71 -13.91
N GLU A 89 20.03 -11.14 -13.66
CA GLU A 89 20.20 -9.97 -12.77
C GLU A 89 19.71 -8.65 -13.39
N SER A 90 19.25 -8.66 -14.65
CA SER A 90 18.91 -7.45 -15.40
C SER A 90 17.85 -6.58 -14.73
N ILE A 91 16.87 -7.18 -14.04
CA ILE A 91 15.85 -6.42 -13.31
C ILE A 91 16.43 -5.72 -12.07
N ARG A 92 17.43 -6.35 -11.46
CA ARG A 92 18.12 -5.87 -10.27
C ARG A 92 19.07 -4.74 -10.64
N ASP A 93 19.84 -4.92 -11.72
CA ASP A 93 20.73 -3.90 -12.27
C ASP A 93 19.96 -2.64 -12.70
N ALA A 94 18.84 -2.82 -13.41
CA ALA A 94 17.96 -1.70 -13.80
C ALA A 94 17.40 -0.96 -12.58
N THR A 95 16.98 -1.69 -11.54
CA THR A 95 16.47 -1.11 -10.30
C THR A 95 17.55 -0.32 -9.56
N PHE A 96 18.76 -0.86 -9.41
CA PHE A 96 19.84 -0.15 -8.72
C PHE A 96 20.37 1.05 -9.50
N THR A 97 20.39 0.97 -10.84
CA THR A 97 20.70 2.12 -11.69
C THR A 97 19.69 3.23 -11.46
N ALA A 98 18.39 2.90 -11.46
CA ALA A 98 17.34 3.88 -11.20
C ALA A 98 17.39 4.47 -9.78
N ILE A 99 17.75 3.68 -8.76
CA ILE A 99 18.00 4.21 -7.40
C ILE A 99 19.15 5.21 -7.43
N ALA A 100 20.28 4.88 -8.06
CA ALA A 100 21.41 5.80 -8.15
C ALA A 100 21.08 7.09 -8.92
N ASP A 101 20.34 6.99 -10.03
CA ASP A 101 19.96 8.14 -10.86
C ASP A 101 18.99 9.11 -10.16
N LEU A 102 18.11 8.58 -9.32
CA LEU A 102 17.10 9.36 -8.61
C LEU A 102 17.59 9.89 -7.25
N GLY A 103 18.67 9.31 -6.73
CA GLY A 103 19.30 9.71 -5.48
C GLY A 103 20.16 10.97 -5.58
N ASP A 104 20.75 11.34 -4.45
CA ASP A 104 21.70 12.45 -4.34
C ASP A 104 23.17 12.00 -4.22
N GLY A 105 23.41 10.70 -4.20
CA GLY A 105 24.72 10.07 -4.13
C GLY A 105 25.23 9.79 -2.72
N ASN A 106 24.49 10.19 -1.68
CA ASN A 106 24.84 9.92 -0.28
C ASN A 106 24.09 8.70 0.30
N GLU A 107 23.29 8.03 -0.53
CA GLU A 107 22.53 6.85 -0.17
C GLU A 107 23.40 5.64 0.13
N THR A 108 23.06 4.92 1.21
CA THR A 108 23.72 3.68 1.64
C THR A 108 22.65 2.64 1.95
N TYR A 109 22.62 1.54 1.21
CA TYR A 109 21.60 0.51 1.38
C TYR A 109 22.10 -0.86 0.96
N THR A 110 21.46 -1.91 1.48
CA THR A 110 21.79 -3.27 1.08
C THR A 110 21.32 -3.57 -0.34
N LYS A 111 22.06 -4.40 -1.07
CA LYS A 111 21.72 -4.82 -2.43
C LYS A 111 21.21 -6.27 -2.41
N PRO A 112 19.96 -6.52 -2.01
CA PRO A 112 19.43 -7.88 -1.89
C PRO A 112 19.40 -8.60 -3.24
N GLY A 113 19.48 -9.94 -3.19
CA GLY A 113 19.26 -10.79 -4.35
C GLY A 113 17.77 -10.97 -4.68
N LEU A 114 17.51 -11.58 -5.82
CA LEU A 114 16.17 -11.99 -6.24
C LEU A 114 15.73 -13.26 -5.51
N SER A 115 14.43 -13.44 -5.33
CA SER A 115 13.88 -14.62 -4.66
C SER A 115 12.54 -15.00 -5.29
N ALA A 116 12.16 -16.27 -5.15
CA ALA A 116 10.81 -16.68 -5.49
C ALA A 116 9.83 -16.02 -4.52
N ILE A 117 8.70 -15.58 -5.04
CA ILE A 117 7.65 -14.90 -4.27
C ILE A 117 6.30 -15.56 -4.54
N GLU A 118 5.49 -15.65 -3.50
CA GLU A 118 4.13 -16.20 -3.63
C GLU A 118 3.18 -15.12 -4.15
N ALA A 119 2.23 -15.52 -4.98
CA ALA A 119 1.14 -14.69 -5.42
C ALA A 119 -0.16 -15.49 -5.51
N GLU A 120 -1.30 -14.80 -5.56
CA GLU A 120 -2.58 -15.44 -5.84
C GLU A 120 -3.45 -14.61 -6.77
N TRP A 121 -4.01 -15.26 -7.78
CA TRP A 121 -5.14 -14.72 -8.52
C TRP A 121 -6.33 -14.65 -7.59
N THR A 122 -7.00 -13.51 -7.54
CA THR A 122 -8.16 -13.26 -6.69
C THR A 122 -9.31 -12.71 -7.53
N GLY A 123 -10.50 -13.27 -7.33
CA GLY A 123 -11.72 -12.83 -8.00
C GLY A 123 -12.94 -12.97 -7.11
N PHE A 124 -14.04 -12.33 -7.49
CA PHE A 124 -15.28 -12.42 -6.72
C PHE A 124 -16.02 -13.72 -7.01
N ARG A 125 -16.48 -14.40 -5.96
CA ARG A 125 -17.27 -15.64 -6.05
C ARG A 125 -18.73 -15.34 -5.64
N PRO A 126 -19.63 -15.06 -6.59
CA PRO A 126 -20.95 -14.51 -6.30
C PRO A 126 -21.87 -15.46 -5.52
N ASP A 127 -21.83 -16.75 -5.86
CA ASP A 127 -22.78 -17.76 -5.37
C ASP A 127 -22.36 -18.43 -4.05
N ALA A 128 -21.15 -18.13 -3.55
CA ALA A 128 -20.66 -18.74 -2.32
C ALA A 128 -21.34 -18.18 -1.07
N GLY A 129 -21.67 -19.08 -0.13
CA GLY A 129 -22.06 -18.72 1.23
C GLY A 129 -20.92 -18.03 1.98
N ALA A 130 -21.21 -17.25 3.04
CA ALA A 130 -20.22 -16.38 3.70
C ALA A 130 -18.97 -17.11 4.23
N GLU A 131 -19.11 -18.35 4.71
CA GLU A 131 -18.03 -19.18 5.26
C GLU A 131 -17.72 -20.41 4.40
N GLU A 132 -18.27 -20.45 3.18
CA GLU A 132 -18.12 -21.61 2.31
C GLU A 132 -16.65 -21.78 1.88
N PRO A 133 -16.04 -22.96 2.07
CA PRO A 133 -14.68 -23.19 1.63
C PRO A 133 -14.57 -23.16 0.11
N LEU A 134 -13.36 -22.96 -0.40
CA LEU A 134 -13.07 -23.24 -1.81
C LEU A 134 -13.24 -24.75 -2.09
N PRO A 135 -13.70 -25.13 -3.30
CA PRO A 135 -13.71 -26.52 -3.71
C PRO A 135 -12.29 -27.10 -3.74
N ASN A 136 -12.17 -28.39 -3.41
CA ASN A 136 -10.92 -29.13 -3.45
C ASN A 136 -10.59 -29.57 -4.88
N ILE A 137 -10.09 -28.63 -5.69
CA ILE A 137 -9.72 -28.79 -7.11
C ILE A 137 -8.33 -28.18 -7.34
N SER A 138 -7.73 -28.43 -8.51
CA SER A 138 -6.40 -27.90 -8.84
C SER A 138 -6.37 -26.36 -8.93
N GLU A 139 -5.20 -25.73 -8.75
CA GLU A 139 -5.06 -24.28 -8.90
C GLU A 139 -5.41 -23.81 -10.32
N GLN A 140 -5.11 -24.62 -11.35
CA GLN A 140 -5.53 -24.35 -12.73
C GLN A 140 -7.05 -24.35 -12.87
N GLU A 141 -7.76 -25.30 -12.26
CA GLU A 141 -9.23 -25.33 -12.31
C GLU A 141 -9.84 -24.17 -11.50
N LYS A 142 -9.24 -23.77 -10.37
CA LYS A 142 -9.65 -22.57 -9.63
C LYS A 142 -9.48 -21.31 -10.47
N TYR A 143 -8.34 -21.16 -11.14
CA TYR A 143 -8.08 -20.05 -12.06
C TYR A 143 -9.09 -20.03 -13.20
N ASN A 144 -9.32 -21.18 -13.85
CA ASN A 144 -10.32 -21.29 -14.92
C ASN A 144 -11.72 -20.94 -14.44
N LYS A 145 -12.13 -21.34 -13.23
CA LYS A 145 -13.43 -20.96 -12.66
C LYS A 145 -13.51 -19.47 -12.40
N LEU A 146 -12.51 -18.88 -11.77
CA LEU A 146 -12.40 -17.43 -11.54
C LEU A 146 -12.56 -16.64 -12.85
N MET A 147 -11.85 -17.06 -13.90
CA MET A 147 -11.87 -16.40 -15.21
C MET A 147 -13.21 -16.54 -15.94
N ASN A 148 -13.98 -17.59 -15.64
CA ASN A 148 -15.30 -17.85 -16.22
C ASN A 148 -16.46 -17.31 -15.37
N GLU A 149 -16.18 -16.67 -14.23
CA GLU A 149 -17.23 -16.03 -13.42
C GLU A 149 -17.89 -14.88 -14.19
N PRO A 150 -19.23 -14.75 -14.18
CA PRO A 150 -19.91 -13.63 -14.83
C PRO A 150 -19.47 -12.24 -14.32
N THR A 151 -18.94 -12.18 -13.10
CA THR A 151 -18.40 -10.95 -12.51
C THR A 151 -17.01 -10.58 -13.05
N THR A 152 -16.36 -11.46 -13.80
CA THR A 152 -15.06 -11.23 -14.46
C THR A 152 -15.28 -10.93 -15.95
N SER A 153 -16.03 -9.86 -16.25
CA SER A 153 -16.40 -9.48 -17.62
C SER A 153 -15.46 -8.47 -18.29
N SER A 154 -14.63 -7.78 -17.50
CA SER A 154 -13.59 -6.86 -17.97
C SER A 154 -12.23 -7.57 -18.13
N LYS A 155 -11.41 -7.06 -19.05
CA LYS A 155 -10.00 -7.50 -19.19
C LYS A 155 -9.09 -6.99 -18.07
N THR A 156 -9.58 -6.05 -17.26
CA THR A 156 -8.84 -5.41 -16.15
C THR A 156 -8.23 -6.45 -15.22
N THR A 157 -6.91 -6.35 -15.05
CA THR A 157 -6.11 -7.10 -14.09
C THR A 157 -5.48 -6.12 -13.12
N ILE A 158 -5.82 -6.24 -11.84
CA ILE A 158 -5.23 -5.42 -10.79
C ILE A 158 -3.97 -6.13 -10.28
N LEU A 159 -2.79 -5.53 -10.41
CA LEU A 159 -1.62 -5.95 -9.65
C LEU A 159 -1.74 -5.32 -8.25
N TYR A 160 -2.06 -6.13 -7.25
CA TYR A 160 -2.36 -5.63 -5.92
C TYR A 160 -1.20 -5.84 -4.95
N LEU A 161 -0.76 -4.75 -4.32
CA LEU A 161 0.28 -4.72 -3.30
C LEU A 161 -0.36 -4.30 -1.98
N HIS A 162 -0.35 -5.20 -0.99
CA HIS A 162 -1.07 -5.00 0.26
C HIS A 162 -0.43 -3.96 1.18
N GLY A 163 -1.21 -3.30 2.03
CA GLY A 163 -0.70 -2.50 3.15
C GLY A 163 -0.19 -3.33 4.32
N GLY A 164 0.30 -2.67 5.37
CA GLY A 164 0.91 -3.32 6.54
C GLY A 164 2.32 -2.84 6.87
N ALA A 165 2.60 -1.55 6.63
CA ALA A 165 3.85 -0.89 7.02
C ALA A 165 5.14 -1.63 6.59
N TYR A 166 5.09 -2.39 5.47
CA TYR A 166 6.15 -3.26 4.95
C TYR A 166 6.62 -4.41 5.85
N TYR A 167 6.10 -4.58 7.05
CA TYR A 167 6.55 -5.62 7.98
C TYR A 167 5.45 -6.56 8.44
N MET A 168 4.18 -6.32 8.12
CA MET A 168 3.05 -7.15 8.54
C MET A 168 2.04 -7.35 7.41
N CYS A 169 0.99 -8.13 7.69
CA CYS A 169 -0.09 -8.47 6.77
C CYS A 169 0.32 -9.36 5.59
N GLY A 170 -0.68 -9.89 4.89
CA GLY A 170 -0.51 -10.75 3.72
C GLY A 170 -1.88 -11.12 3.14
N PHE A 171 -1.96 -12.26 2.45
CA PHE A 171 -3.22 -12.67 1.82
C PHE A 171 -4.38 -12.82 2.81
N GLY A 172 -4.14 -13.39 3.99
CA GLY A 172 -5.17 -13.60 5.01
C GLY A 172 -5.89 -12.32 5.43
N THR A 173 -5.19 -11.19 5.45
CA THR A 173 -5.76 -9.90 5.88
C THR A 173 -6.43 -9.12 4.74
N HIS A 174 -5.99 -9.30 3.48
CA HIS A 174 -6.42 -8.45 2.36
C HIS A 174 -7.38 -9.13 1.37
N ARG A 175 -7.35 -10.46 1.27
CA ARG A 175 -8.03 -11.21 0.20
C ARG A 175 -9.52 -10.88 0.02
N LEU A 176 -10.27 -10.71 1.11
CA LEU A 176 -11.69 -10.34 1.02
C LEU A 176 -11.90 -8.91 0.50
N ASN A 177 -11.02 -7.98 0.86
CA ASN A 177 -11.10 -6.60 0.36
C ASN A 177 -10.69 -6.55 -1.11
N VAL A 178 -9.64 -7.28 -1.51
CA VAL A 178 -9.27 -7.42 -2.91
C VAL A 178 -10.38 -8.08 -3.72
N SER A 179 -11.06 -9.11 -3.21
CA SER A 179 -12.20 -9.72 -3.90
C SER A 179 -13.32 -8.70 -4.19
N LYS A 180 -13.61 -7.80 -3.24
CA LYS A 180 -14.57 -6.71 -3.46
C LYS A 180 -14.07 -5.73 -4.53
N LEU A 181 -12.79 -5.42 -4.56
CA LEU A 181 -12.20 -4.56 -5.59
C LEU A 181 -12.22 -5.22 -6.97
N ALA A 182 -11.91 -6.52 -7.06
CA ALA A 182 -12.04 -7.31 -8.29
C ALA A 182 -13.49 -7.30 -8.80
N LYS A 183 -14.47 -7.46 -7.91
CA LYS A 183 -15.90 -7.27 -8.23
C LYS A 183 -16.17 -5.86 -8.75
N ALA A 184 -15.68 -4.85 -8.03
CA ALA A 184 -15.95 -3.44 -8.32
C ALA A 184 -15.33 -2.97 -9.62
N CYS A 185 -14.32 -3.65 -10.16
CA CYS A 185 -13.76 -3.43 -11.50
C CYS A 185 -14.23 -4.45 -12.55
N ASN A 186 -15.19 -5.33 -12.21
CA ASN A 186 -15.64 -6.45 -13.05
C ASN A 186 -14.48 -7.30 -13.60
N GLY A 187 -13.37 -7.37 -12.87
CA GLY A 187 -12.13 -7.94 -13.35
C GLY A 187 -11.58 -8.93 -12.35
N ARG A 188 -10.25 -8.97 -12.28
CA ARG A 188 -9.48 -9.89 -11.45
C ARG A 188 -8.30 -9.15 -10.83
N ALA A 189 -7.80 -9.68 -9.73
CA ALA A 189 -6.60 -9.17 -9.07
C ALA A 189 -5.53 -10.25 -8.99
N PHE A 190 -4.28 -9.81 -8.93
CA PHE A 190 -3.10 -10.61 -8.73
C PHE A 190 -2.39 -10.07 -7.49
N ASN A 191 -2.61 -10.74 -6.35
CA ASN A 191 -2.07 -10.34 -5.06
C ASN A 191 -0.64 -10.85 -4.91
N VAL A 192 0.28 -9.98 -4.52
CA VAL A 192 1.69 -10.34 -4.33
C VAL A 192 2.01 -10.40 -2.84
N ALA A 193 2.57 -11.51 -2.37
CA ALA A 193 3.21 -11.61 -1.07
C ALA A 193 4.68 -11.18 -1.20
N TYR A 194 4.89 -9.88 -1.39
CA TYR A 194 6.23 -9.30 -1.45
C TYR A 194 6.97 -9.52 -0.12
N ARG A 195 8.30 -9.62 -0.14
CA ARG A 195 9.10 -9.92 1.05
C ARG A 195 9.01 -8.79 2.08
N LEU A 196 8.94 -9.13 3.35
CA LEU A 196 8.72 -8.15 4.43
C LEU A 196 10.01 -7.75 5.14
N ALA A 197 10.04 -6.49 5.58
CA ALA A 197 11.01 -5.97 6.51
C ALA A 197 10.81 -6.57 7.92
N PRO A 198 11.85 -6.61 8.77
CA PRO A 198 13.22 -6.15 8.54
C PRO A 198 14.11 -7.16 7.79
N GLN A 199 13.66 -8.41 7.62
CA GLN A 199 14.41 -9.49 6.98
C GLN A 199 14.76 -9.16 5.52
N ALA A 200 13.80 -8.56 4.81
CA ALA A 200 13.98 -8.02 3.47
C ALA A 200 13.73 -6.50 3.53
N ALA A 201 14.79 -5.71 3.60
CA ALA A 201 14.69 -4.25 3.54
C ALA A 201 14.43 -3.78 2.11
N PHE A 202 14.04 -2.52 1.96
CA PHE A 202 14.17 -1.81 0.69
C PHE A 202 15.58 -2.00 0.12
N PRO A 203 15.73 -2.32 -1.18
CA PRO A 203 14.72 -2.34 -2.23
C PRO A 203 14.08 -3.71 -2.55
N SER A 204 14.08 -4.68 -1.63
CA SER A 204 13.57 -6.05 -1.88
C SER A 204 12.12 -6.05 -2.38
N GLN A 205 11.25 -5.25 -1.77
CA GLN A 205 9.83 -5.14 -2.13
C GLN A 205 9.63 -4.59 -3.53
N LEU A 206 10.48 -3.63 -3.93
CA LEU A 206 10.43 -3.01 -5.24
C LEU A 206 10.86 -4.00 -6.32
N LEU A 207 11.89 -4.81 -6.05
CA LEU A 207 12.31 -5.91 -6.92
C LEU A 207 11.19 -6.95 -7.06
N ASP A 208 10.54 -7.32 -5.96
CA ASP A 208 9.43 -8.29 -5.96
C ASP A 208 8.23 -7.77 -6.75
N ALA A 209 7.89 -6.49 -6.61
CA ALA A 209 6.80 -5.85 -7.35
C ALA A 209 7.11 -5.75 -8.86
N LEU A 210 8.34 -5.41 -9.24
CA LEU A 210 8.77 -5.42 -10.63
C LEU A 210 8.75 -6.84 -11.22
N ASN A 211 9.22 -7.83 -10.46
CA ASN A 211 9.17 -9.24 -10.87
C ASN A 211 7.73 -9.71 -11.09
N ALA A 212 6.81 -9.37 -10.17
CA ALA A 212 5.40 -9.69 -10.32
C ALA A 212 4.76 -9.03 -11.54
N TYR A 213 5.15 -7.79 -11.87
CA TYR A 213 4.68 -7.12 -13.07
C TYR A 213 5.19 -7.81 -14.35
N LEU A 214 6.47 -8.16 -14.41
CA LEU A 214 7.05 -8.89 -15.54
C LEU A 214 6.49 -10.30 -15.67
N TYR A 215 6.19 -10.97 -14.56
CA TYR A 215 5.51 -12.27 -14.57
C TYR A 215 4.10 -12.19 -15.20
N LEU A 216 3.35 -11.12 -14.93
CA LEU A 216 2.06 -10.89 -15.57
C LEU A 216 2.20 -10.67 -17.09
N LEU A 217 3.19 -9.88 -17.51
CA LEU A 217 3.44 -9.57 -18.92
C LEU A 217 4.02 -10.77 -19.70
N TYR A 218 4.91 -11.52 -19.07
CA TYR A 218 5.76 -12.54 -19.70
C TYR A 218 5.82 -13.81 -18.82
N PRO A 219 4.67 -14.48 -18.58
CA PRO A 219 4.65 -15.69 -17.78
C PRO A 219 5.55 -16.79 -18.38
N PRO A 220 6.26 -17.57 -17.56
CA PRO A 220 7.04 -18.71 -18.03
C PRO A 220 6.13 -19.84 -18.56
N PRO A 221 6.66 -20.77 -19.37
CA PRO A 221 5.89 -21.94 -19.80
C PRO A 221 5.31 -22.71 -18.62
N GLY A 222 4.01 -23.03 -18.69
CA GLY A 222 3.30 -23.75 -17.64
C GLY A 222 2.74 -22.86 -16.51
N ALA A 223 2.88 -21.54 -16.60
CA ALA A 223 2.15 -20.62 -15.73
C ALA A 223 0.63 -20.80 -15.87
N LEU A 224 -0.13 -20.45 -14.81
CA LEU A 224 -1.59 -20.59 -14.81
C LEU A 224 -2.30 -19.69 -15.83
N HIS A 225 -1.63 -18.65 -16.32
CA HIS A 225 -2.22 -17.60 -17.16
C HIS A 225 -1.39 -17.32 -18.41
N GLU A 226 -2.08 -16.79 -19.42
CA GLU A 226 -1.48 -16.23 -20.62
C GLU A 226 -0.93 -14.81 -20.37
N PRO A 227 -0.02 -14.30 -21.22
CA PRO A 227 0.47 -12.92 -21.16
C PRO A 227 -0.67 -11.90 -21.01
N VAL A 228 -0.56 -11.03 -20.00
CA VAL A 228 -1.51 -9.94 -19.79
C VAL A 228 -0.94 -8.67 -20.41
N SER A 229 -1.66 -8.03 -21.34
CA SER A 229 -1.23 -6.74 -21.88
C SER A 229 -1.10 -5.68 -20.78
N ALA A 230 -0.04 -4.87 -20.83
CA ALA A 230 0.18 -3.75 -19.92
C ALA A 230 -1.00 -2.76 -19.89
N SER A 231 -1.67 -2.56 -21.04
CA SER A 231 -2.88 -1.73 -21.16
C SER A 231 -4.10 -2.28 -20.43
N ASN A 232 -4.03 -3.52 -19.92
CA ASN A 232 -5.06 -4.15 -19.11
C ASN A 232 -4.64 -4.29 -17.63
N ILE A 233 -3.44 -3.82 -17.25
CA ILE A 233 -2.92 -3.92 -15.88
C ILE A 233 -3.06 -2.57 -15.20
N VAL A 234 -3.66 -2.56 -14.00
CA VAL A 234 -3.68 -1.38 -13.11
C VAL A 234 -2.98 -1.74 -11.82
N PHE A 235 -2.06 -0.91 -11.36
CA PHE A 235 -1.43 -1.11 -10.07
C PHE A 235 -2.33 -0.56 -8.97
N ALA A 236 -2.52 -1.31 -7.89
CA ALA A 236 -3.36 -0.89 -6.77
C ALA A 236 -2.78 -1.34 -5.44
N GLY A 237 -2.90 -0.49 -4.43
CA GLY A 237 -2.48 -0.84 -3.08
C GLY A 237 -3.05 0.13 -2.05
N ASP A 238 -2.95 -0.26 -0.79
CA ASP A 238 -3.37 0.53 0.36
C ASP A 238 -2.18 0.82 1.26
N SER A 239 -2.13 1.98 1.94
CA SER A 239 -1.07 2.26 2.93
C SER A 239 0.35 2.10 2.34
N ALA A 240 1.20 1.29 2.98
CA ALA A 240 2.51 0.87 2.47
C ALA A 240 2.46 0.19 1.09
N GLY A 241 1.37 -0.51 0.77
CA GLY A 241 1.14 -1.07 -0.56
C GLY A 241 0.87 0.01 -1.60
N GLY A 242 0.15 1.06 -1.21
CA GLY A 242 -0.03 2.28 -2.01
C GLY A 242 1.30 2.98 -2.29
N ASN A 243 2.17 3.09 -1.28
CA ASN A 243 3.55 3.52 -1.47
C ASN A 243 4.27 2.65 -2.51
N LEU A 244 4.25 1.33 -2.33
CA LEU A 244 4.98 0.41 -3.21
C LEU A 244 4.50 0.50 -4.67
N VAL A 245 3.21 0.71 -4.91
CA VAL A 245 2.65 0.98 -6.24
C VAL A 245 3.27 2.22 -6.86
N PHE A 246 3.34 3.32 -6.11
CA PHE A 246 3.85 4.60 -6.60
C PHE A 246 5.38 4.59 -6.73
N ALA A 247 6.08 3.87 -5.87
CA ALA A 247 7.52 3.60 -6.00
C ALA A 247 7.82 2.75 -7.25
N LEU A 248 7.04 1.69 -7.49
CA LEU A 248 7.16 0.89 -8.72
C LEU A 248 6.89 1.75 -9.96
N LEU A 249 5.85 2.60 -9.92
CA LEU A 249 5.58 3.50 -11.04
C LEU A 249 6.74 4.49 -11.28
N GLN A 250 7.30 5.08 -10.23
CA GLN A 250 8.46 5.97 -10.36
C GLN A 250 9.70 5.24 -10.91
N LEU A 251 9.92 3.99 -10.53
CA LEU A 251 10.95 3.14 -11.13
C LEU A 251 10.70 2.99 -12.64
N LEU A 252 9.50 2.61 -13.06
CA LEU A 252 9.18 2.45 -14.48
C LEU A 252 9.32 3.77 -15.26
N LEU A 253 8.88 4.90 -14.68
CA LEU A 253 9.06 6.21 -15.28
C LEU A 253 10.55 6.54 -15.46
N GLN A 254 11.39 6.25 -14.46
CA GLN A 254 12.82 6.46 -14.58
C GLN A 254 13.43 5.61 -15.70
N LEU A 255 13.07 4.33 -15.79
CA LEU A 255 13.50 3.47 -16.91
C LEU A 255 13.03 4.03 -18.27
N HIS A 256 11.82 4.59 -18.34
CA HIS A 256 11.32 5.26 -19.54
C HIS A 256 12.05 6.56 -19.86
N ARG A 257 12.62 7.27 -18.88
CA ARG A 257 13.41 8.49 -19.10
C ARG A 257 14.82 8.16 -19.59
N THR A 258 15.39 7.06 -19.14
CA THR A 258 16.78 6.67 -19.44
C THR A 258 16.93 5.62 -20.55
N LYS A 259 15.81 5.11 -21.09
CA LYS A 259 15.83 4.20 -22.26
C LYS A 259 16.48 4.87 -23.48
N PRO A 260 17.04 4.08 -24.42
CA PRO A 260 17.53 4.61 -25.69
C PRO A 260 16.45 5.41 -26.43
N VAL A 261 16.84 6.51 -27.08
CA VAL A 261 15.93 7.46 -27.74
C VAL A 261 15.02 6.79 -28.78
N ASP A 262 15.54 5.79 -29.50
CA ASP A 262 14.81 5.08 -30.55
C ASP A 262 13.91 3.94 -30.01
N SER A 263 13.96 3.64 -28.71
CA SER A 263 13.16 2.58 -28.10
C SER A 263 11.83 3.12 -27.60
N LYS A 264 10.72 2.45 -27.98
CA LYS A 264 9.37 2.79 -27.48
C LYS A 264 9.26 2.56 -25.97
N ASN A 265 9.76 1.42 -25.50
CA ASN A 265 9.76 0.99 -24.11
C ASN A 265 11.20 0.66 -23.67
N PRO A 266 11.55 0.78 -22.38
CA PRO A 266 12.77 0.20 -21.85
C PRO A 266 12.74 -1.33 -22.00
N THR A 267 13.92 -1.96 -22.02
CA THR A 267 14.03 -3.42 -22.16
C THR A 267 14.90 -4.01 -21.06
N VAL A 268 14.54 -5.18 -20.56
CA VAL A 268 15.33 -5.97 -19.60
C VAL A 268 15.46 -7.42 -20.10
N ARG A 269 16.43 -8.17 -19.57
CA ARG A 269 16.44 -9.63 -19.74
C ARG A 269 15.53 -10.28 -18.70
N TYR A 270 14.65 -11.16 -19.15
CA TYR A 270 13.73 -11.92 -18.33
C TYR A 270 13.46 -13.29 -18.97
N HIS A 271 13.64 -14.38 -18.21
CA HIS A 271 13.60 -15.76 -18.72
C HIS A 271 14.54 -15.97 -19.93
N GLY A 272 15.75 -15.42 -19.87
CA GLY A 272 16.77 -15.54 -20.92
C GLY A 272 16.48 -14.75 -22.20
N LYS A 273 15.39 -13.96 -22.24
CA LYS A 273 14.96 -13.18 -23.41
C LYS A 273 14.96 -11.69 -23.10
N ALA A 274 15.26 -10.86 -24.10
CA ALA A 274 15.01 -9.42 -23.99
C ALA A 274 13.49 -9.18 -24.09
N VAL A 275 12.92 -8.51 -23.09
CA VAL A 275 11.50 -8.16 -23.02
C VAL A 275 11.34 -6.66 -22.78
N GLU A 276 10.23 -6.10 -23.25
CA GLU A 276 9.90 -4.70 -23.01
C GLU A 276 9.32 -4.50 -21.61
N VAL A 277 9.49 -3.31 -21.02
CA VAL A 277 8.87 -2.95 -19.74
C VAL A 277 7.98 -1.73 -19.95
N PRO A 278 6.79 -1.89 -20.55
CA PRO A 278 5.84 -0.79 -20.75
C PRO A 278 5.28 -0.26 -19.41
N LEU A 279 4.65 0.91 -19.45
CA LEU A 279 3.85 1.43 -18.33
C LEU A 279 2.50 0.68 -18.22
N PRO A 280 1.94 0.54 -17.00
CA PRO A 280 0.59 -0.01 -16.81
C PRO A 280 -0.48 0.97 -17.31
N ALA A 281 -1.73 0.51 -17.37
CA ALA A 281 -2.88 1.34 -17.75
C ALA A 281 -3.19 2.46 -16.74
N GLY A 282 -2.80 2.29 -15.48
CA GLY A 282 -3.04 3.23 -14.39
C GLY A 282 -2.41 2.75 -13.08
N ALA A 283 -2.38 3.64 -12.08
CA ALA A 283 -1.94 3.32 -10.73
C ALA A 283 -2.88 3.94 -9.69
N SER A 284 -3.04 3.29 -8.54
CA SER A 284 -3.99 3.70 -7.52
C SER A 284 -3.49 3.42 -6.11
N ALA A 285 -3.75 4.36 -5.19
CA ALA A 285 -3.42 4.24 -3.77
C ALA A 285 -4.62 4.63 -2.89
N ASN A 286 -4.98 3.74 -1.96
CA ASN A 286 -5.94 4.01 -0.88
C ASN A 286 -5.16 4.34 0.40
N SER A 287 -5.23 5.59 0.85
CA SER A 287 -4.42 6.11 1.96
C SER A 287 -2.91 5.86 1.75
N GLY A 288 -2.32 6.43 0.70
CA GLY A 288 -0.95 6.09 0.28
C GLY A 288 0.10 6.58 1.27
N TRP A 289 0.97 5.69 1.77
CA TRP A 289 2.01 6.11 2.72
C TRP A 289 3.23 6.76 2.02
N PHE A 290 3.13 8.00 1.55
CA PHE A 290 4.13 8.60 0.64
C PHE A 290 5.34 9.31 1.29
N ASP A 291 5.34 9.54 2.59
CA ASP A 291 6.46 10.07 3.39
C ASP A 291 6.86 9.12 4.55
N ILE A 292 7.92 8.33 4.32
CA ILE A 292 8.50 7.42 5.33
C ILE A 292 9.14 8.20 6.51
N THR A 293 9.49 9.48 6.31
CA THR A 293 10.07 10.30 7.38
C THR A 293 9.05 10.64 8.47
N ARG A 294 7.74 10.59 8.14
CA ARG A 294 6.62 10.93 9.03
C ARG A 294 6.75 12.36 9.55
N SER A 295 6.75 13.32 8.62
CA SER A 295 7.05 14.73 8.91
C SER A 295 5.90 15.71 8.62
N MET A 296 4.80 15.22 8.06
CA MET A 296 3.68 16.05 7.63
C MET A 296 2.79 16.53 8.81
N PRO A 297 2.23 17.76 8.75
CA PRO A 297 1.34 18.31 9.80
C PRO A 297 0.10 17.46 10.13
N SER A 298 -0.48 16.78 9.14
CA SER A 298 -1.66 15.90 9.30
C SER A 298 -1.46 14.84 10.37
N LEU A 299 -0.21 14.43 10.64
CA LEU A 299 0.13 13.47 11.69
C LEU A 299 -0.38 13.88 13.08
N VAL A 300 -0.46 15.19 13.33
CA VAL A 300 -0.96 15.77 14.58
C VAL A 300 -2.38 16.29 14.41
N HIS A 301 -2.65 17.03 13.32
CA HIS A 301 -3.94 17.69 13.12
C HIS A 301 -5.11 16.70 12.98
N ASN A 302 -4.87 15.57 12.31
CA ASN A 302 -5.90 14.57 12.02
C ASN A 302 -5.89 13.38 12.99
N ALA A 303 -4.99 13.36 13.98
CA ALA A 303 -4.89 12.28 14.97
C ALA A 303 -6.22 11.97 15.70
N LYS A 304 -7.09 12.97 15.85
CA LYS A 304 -8.43 12.82 16.43
C LYS A 304 -9.38 11.93 15.61
N TYR A 305 -9.16 11.77 14.30
CA TYR A 305 -9.98 10.93 13.41
C TYR A 305 -9.38 9.54 13.18
N ASP A 306 -8.10 9.35 13.48
CA ASP A 306 -7.40 8.12 13.11
C ASP A 306 -7.23 7.14 14.28
N TYR A 307 -7.03 5.86 13.96
CA TYR A 307 -6.61 4.83 14.91
C TYR A 307 -5.11 4.62 14.95
N LEU A 308 -4.38 5.05 13.91
CA LEU A 308 -2.93 5.02 13.91
C LEU A 308 -2.37 5.93 15.03
N PRO A 309 -1.33 5.49 15.75
CA PRO A 309 -0.71 6.32 16.77
C PRO A 309 0.06 7.47 16.11
N PRO A 310 -0.01 8.71 16.64
CA PRO A 310 0.84 9.80 16.17
C PRO A 310 2.32 9.39 16.18
N ALA A 311 3.07 9.80 15.15
CA ALA A 311 4.48 9.49 15.04
C ALA A 311 5.28 10.13 16.19
N ASP A 312 6.28 9.41 16.70
CA ASP A 312 7.35 10.02 17.48
C ASP A 312 8.39 10.58 16.51
N HIS A 313 8.55 11.90 16.50
CA HIS A 313 9.40 12.59 15.52
C HIS A 313 10.90 12.51 15.85
N ASP A 314 11.27 11.97 17.03
CA ASP A 314 12.64 11.99 17.55
C ASP A 314 13.30 10.60 17.64
N ASP A 315 12.55 9.51 17.46
CA ASP A 315 13.06 8.15 17.70
C ASP A 315 13.64 7.50 16.43
N ALA A 316 14.92 7.15 16.49
CA ALA A 316 15.65 6.43 15.45
C ALA A 316 15.50 4.91 15.57
N LEU A 317 14.86 4.43 16.62
CA LEU A 317 14.39 3.06 16.74
C LEU A 317 12.87 3.03 16.73
N GLY A 318 12.31 2.12 15.95
CA GLY A 318 10.95 1.68 16.25
C GLY A 318 10.95 1.16 17.69
N ARG A 319 10.07 1.72 18.52
CA ARG A 319 9.80 1.39 19.94
C ARG A 319 9.60 -0.12 20.23
N PHE A 320 9.72 -0.99 19.24
CA PHE A 320 9.53 -2.43 19.29
C PHE A 320 10.51 -3.12 20.25
N PRO A 321 9.99 -3.97 21.16
CA PRO A 321 10.81 -4.85 21.97
C PRO A 321 11.69 -5.75 21.11
N LYS A 322 12.88 -6.07 21.62
CA LYS A 322 13.81 -6.98 20.98
C LYS A 322 13.21 -8.37 20.79
N ASP A 323 13.43 -8.96 19.62
CA ASP A 323 13.21 -10.37 19.31
C ASP A 323 14.22 -10.88 18.27
N ASP A 324 13.93 -12.02 17.64
CA ASP A 324 14.83 -12.70 16.71
C ASP A 324 15.03 -11.94 15.39
N VAL A 325 14.16 -10.98 15.07
CA VAL A 325 14.20 -10.25 13.80
C VAL A 325 14.47 -8.75 13.98
N TRP A 326 14.28 -8.20 15.18
CA TRP A 326 14.52 -6.79 15.49
C TRP A 326 15.19 -6.56 16.85
N PRO A 327 16.16 -5.64 16.98
CA PRO A 327 16.82 -4.90 15.91
C PRO A 327 17.68 -5.81 15.03
N THR A 328 17.92 -5.38 13.79
CA THR A 328 18.83 -6.09 12.87
C THR A 328 20.28 -6.06 13.36
N THR A 329 21.14 -6.91 12.80
CA THR A 329 22.59 -6.84 12.99
C THR A 329 23.27 -6.75 11.61
N PRO A 330 23.97 -5.64 11.28
CA PRO A 330 24.07 -4.39 12.06
C PRO A 330 22.70 -3.71 12.26
N PRO A 331 22.55 -2.86 13.30
CA PRO A 331 21.28 -2.20 13.58
C PRO A 331 20.86 -1.29 12.43
N ARG A 332 19.56 -1.22 12.13
CA ARG A 332 18.96 -0.28 11.16
C ARG A 332 18.12 0.76 11.90
N GLY A 333 18.10 1.99 11.40
CA GLY A 333 17.34 3.09 12.03
C GLY A 333 15.89 3.23 11.53
N ASP A 334 15.47 2.40 10.59
CA ASP A 334 14.07 2.23 10.19
C ASP A 334 13.83 0.73 9.94
N LEU A 335 12.59 0.25 10.06
CA LEU A 335 12.29 -1.15 9.74
C LEU A 335 12.44 -1.39 8.24
N PHE A 336 11.85 -0.49 7.44
CA PHE A 336 11.67 -0.66 6.01
C PHE A 336 12.97 -0.47 5.23
N CYS A 337 13.74 0.57 5.53
CA CYS A 337 14.90 0.97 4.74
C CYS A 337 16.03 1.53 5.62
N ASP A 338 17.22 1.70 5.04
CA ASP A 338 18.30 2.40 5.73
C ASP A 338 17.97 3.91 5.85
N LEU A 339 18.42 4.57 6.92
CA LEU A 339 18.06 5.98 7.21
C LEU A 339 18.50 6.98 6.12
N SER A 340 19.50 6.65 5.30
CA SER A 340 19.86 7.46 4.14
C SER A 340 18.80 7.44 3.05
N MET A 341 17.96 6.41 3.02
CA MET A 341 16.96 6.20 1.99
C MET A 341 15.60 6.84 2.29
N ILE A 342 15.31 7.27 3.53
CA ILE A 342 13.94 7.70 3.90
C ILE A 342 13.42 8.94 3.13
N CYS A 343 14.30 9.71 2.51
CA CYS A 343 13.95 10.82 1.62
C CYS A 343 14.07 10.47 0.13
N HIS A 344 14.52 9.27 -0.20
CA HIS A 344 14.72 8.83 -1.59
C HIS A 344 13.35 8.65 -2.28
N PRO A 345 13.15 9.08 -3.53
CA PRO A 345 11.84 9.07 -4.19
C PRO A 345 11.26 7.67 -4.45
N LEU A 346 12.09 6.62 -4.47
CA LEU A 346 11.63 5.22 -4.53
C LEU A 346 11.29 4.61 -3.16
N VAL A 347 11.50 5.36 -2.07
CA VAL A 347 11.13 5.00 -0.69
C VAL A 347 9.98 5.88 -0.20
N SER A 348 10.07 7.18 -0.46
CA SER A 348 9.04 8.18 -0.17
C SER A 348 8.61 8.83 -1.48
N PRO A 349 7.58 8.31 -2.18
CA PRO A 349 7.10 8.86 -3.45
C PRO A 349 6.79 10.36 -3.43
N LEU A 350 6.49 10.95 -2.26
CA LEU A 350 6.35 12.40 -2.12
C LEU A 350 7.59 13.18 -2.62
N ALA A 351 8.78 12.59 -2.45
CA ALA A 351 10.04 13.17 -2.88
C ALA A 351 10.26 13.15 -4.40
N ALA A 352 9.45 12.40 -5.16
CA ALA A 352 9.61 12.25 -6.60
C ALA A 352 9.43 13.59 -7.33
N LYS A 353 10.44 13.99 -8.09
CA LYS A 353 10.47 15.32 -8.73
C LYS A 353 9.53 15.45 -9.92
N ASP A 354 9.35 14.36 -10.65
CA ASP A 354 8.72 14.33 -11.95
C ASP A 354 7.77 13.13 -12.06
N TRP A 355 6.51 13.40 -12.36
CA TRP A 355 5.43 12.47 -12.63
C TRP A 355 4.98 12.54 -14.10
N SER A 356 5.61 13.39 -14.92
CA SER A 356 5.26 13.51 -16.33
C SER A 356 5.31 12.15 -17.04
N ASN A 357 4.38 11.94 -17.96
CA ASN A 357 4.15 10.68 -18.67
C ASN A 357 3.67 9.50 -17.79
N ALA A 358 3.36 9.72 -16.50
CA ALA A 358 2.62 8.73 -15.72
C ALA A 358 1.28 8.40 -16.40
N PRO A 359 0.83 7.13 -16.31
CA PRO A 359 -0.55 6.80 -16.62
C PRO A 359 -1.49 7.48 -15.60
N PRO A 360 -2.82 7.46 -15.81
CA PRO A 360 -3.75 8.05 -14.85
C PRO A 360 -3.54 7.51 -13.43
N LEU A 361 -3.73 8.40 -12.45
CA LEU A 361 -3.55 8.12 -11.03
C LEU A 361 -4.88 8.25 -10.28
N TRP A 362 -5.12 7.33 -9.35
CA TRP A 362 -6.18 7.47 -8.34
C TRP A 362 -5.54 7.58 -6.97
N ILE A 363 -5.87 8.65 -6.25
CA ILE A 363 -5.34 8.90 -4.92
C ILE A 363 -6.54 9.20 -4.04
N GLU A 364 -6.70 8.42 -2.98
CA GLU A 364 -7.77 8.60 -2.00
C GLU A 364 -7.19 8.69 -0.60
N THR A 365 -7.74 9.60 0.20
CA THR A 365 -7.36 9.76 1.60
C THR A 365 -8.58 10.09 2.45
N GLY A 366 -8.57 9.63 3.71
CA GLY A 366 -9.41 10.21 4.76
C GLY A 366 -8.90 11.60 5.21
N GLU A 367 -9.54 12.17 6.23
CA GLU A 367 -8.88 13.16 7.10
C GLU A 367 -8.10 12.40 8.18
N GLU A 368 -7.01 11.78 7.74
CA GLU A 368 -6.20 10.80 8.45
C GLU A 368 -4.76 11.32 8.66
N LEU A 369 -3.91 10.51 9.30
CA LEU A 369 -2.50 10.88 9.54
C LEU A 369 -1.73 11.14 8.25
N LEU A 370 -2.06 10.43 7.17
CA LEU A 370 -1.35 10.43 5.89
C LEU A 370 -1.96 11.42 4.86
N THR A 371 -2.90 12.26 5.26
CA THR A 371 -3.60 13.15 4.33
C THR A 371 -2.66 14.07 3.55
N ASP A 372 -1.76 14.79 4.23
CA ASP A 372 -0.99 15.84 3.56
C ASP A 372 -0.08 15.28 2.47
N GLU A 373 0.48 14.09 2.67
CA GLU A 373 1.37 13.47 1.68
C GLU A 373 0.62 13.02 0.41
N ASP A 374 -0.60 12.49 0.56
CA ASP A 374 -1.49 12.17 -0.55
C ASP A 374 -1.90 13.43 -1.33
N LEU A 375 -2.25 14.52 -0.61
CA LEU A 375 -2.60 15.80 -1.23
C LEU A 375 -1.44 16.41 -2.04
N VAL A 376 -0.23 16.42 -1.48
CA VAL A 376 0.96 16.97 -2.13
C VAL A 376 1.30 16.19 -3.40
N VAL A 377 1.24 14.85 -3.36
CA VAL A 377 1.48 14.02 -4.55
C VAL A 377 0.40 14.26 -5.62
N ALA A 378 -0.87 14.36 -5.23
CA ALA A 378 -1.97 14.65 -6.15
C ALA A 378 -1.80 16.00 -6.86
N VAL A 379 -1.54 17.08 -6.11
CA VAL A 379 -1.26 18.43 -6.66
C VAL A 379 -0.06 18.39 -7.59
N ARG A 380 1.03 17.73 -7.18
CA ARG A 380 2.26 17.66 -7.99
C ARG A 380 2.03 16.92 -9.30
N ALA A 381 1.33 15.78 -9.28
CA ALA A 381 1.07 15.02 -10.49
C ALA A 381 0.16 15.78 -11.46
N VAL A 382 -0.94 16.38 -10.98
CA VAL A 382 -1.87 17.12 -11.86
C VAL A 382 -1.23 18.36 -12.46
N THR A 383 -0.39 19.08 -11.69
CA THR A 383 0.34 20.27 -12.20
C THR A 383 1.40 19.91 -13.24
N GLN A 384 1.86 18.65 -13.25
CA GLN A 384 2.76 18.10 -14.25
C GLN A 384 2.02 17.45 -15.44
N GLY A 385 0.71 17.66 -15.54
CA GLY A 385 -0.11 17.22 -16.68
C GLY A 385 -0.61 15.77 -16.59
N VAL A 386 -0.47 15.12 -15.43
CA VAL A 386 -1.00 13.76 -15.21
C VAL A 386 -2.50 13.83 -14.95
N LYS A 387 -3.24 12.85 -15.49
CA LYS A 387 -4.66 12.68 -15.17
C LYS A 387 -4.80 12.13 -13.74
N VAL A 388 -5.44 12.89 -12.85
CA VAL A 388 -5.58 12.50 -11.43
C VAL A 388 -7.06 12.45 -11.04
N HIS A 389 -7.50 11.28 -10.59
CA HIS A 389 -8.78 11.10 -9.90
C HIS A 389 -8.52 11.12 -8.39
N PHE A 390 -8.85 12.23 -7.74
CA PHE A 390 -8.61 12.46 -6.32
C PHE A 390 -9.91 12.39 -5.52
N GLU A 391 -9.89 11.69 -4.39
CA GLU A 391 -11.03 11.62 -3.45
C GLU A 391 -10.57 11.86 -2.01
N GLN A 392 -11.24 12.76 -1.29
CA GLN A 392 -11.02 12.98 0.14
C GLN A 392 -12.27 12.72 0.96
N TYR A 393 -12.15 11.92 2.01
CA TYR A 393 -13.27 11.57 2.88
C TYR A 393 -13.18 12.26 4.24
N GLU A 394 -14.16 13.11 4.53
CA GLU A 394 -14.26 13.84 5.80
C GLU A 394 -14.23 12.89 6.99
N ALA A 395 -13.40 13.24 7.98
CA ALA A 395 -13.24 12.53 9.24
C ALA A 395 -13.04 11.02 9.12
N MET A 396 -12.65 10.47 7.96
CA MET A 396 -12.41 9.03 7.83
C MET A 396 -10.99 8.68 8.30
N PRO A 397 -10.82 7.58 9.06
CA PRO A 397 -9.50 7.09 9.49
C PRO A 397 -8.72 6.44 8.33
N HIS A 398 -7.45 6.11 8.59
CA HIS A 398 -6.59 5.39 7.65
C HIS A 398 -7.22 4.11 7.08
N CYS A 399 -7.22 3.92 5.77
CA CYS A 399 -7.80 2.76 5.08
C CYS A 399 -9.24 2.42 5.53
N PHE A 400 -10.07 3.42 5.82
CA PHE A 400 -11.42 3.22 6.36
C PHE A 400 -12.28 2.29 5.50
N ALA A 401 -12.09 2.29 4.17
CA ALA A 401 -12.86 1.47 3.23
C ALA A 401 -12.71 -0.03 3.53
N MET A 402 -11.54 -0.42 4.06
CA MET A 402 -11.19 -1.80 4.41
C MET A 402 -11.59 -2.14 5.85
N LEU A 403 -11.49 -1.18 6.77
CA LEU A 403 -11.70 -1.38 8.22
C LEU A 403 -13.15 -1.15 8.67
N LEU A 404 -13.90 -0.35 7.93
CA LEU A 404 -15.30 0.00 8.20
C LEU A 404 -16.18 -0.45 7.01
N PRO A 405 -16.17 -1.73 6.61
CA PRO A 405 -16.73 -2.18 5.33
C PRO A 405 -18.26 -2.08 5.25
N THR A 406 -18.95 -1.77 6.35
CA THR A 406 -20.41 -1.60 6.38
C THR A 406 -20.86 -0.16 6.12
N LEU A 407 -19.95 0.80 6.04
CA LEU A 407 -20.30 2.20 5.78
C LEU A 407 -20.64 2.41 4.30
N ALA A 408 -21.59 3.32 4.05
CA ALA A 408 -21.92 3.75 2.69
C ALA A 408 -20.70 4.36 1.98
N ASN A 409 -19.93 5.20 2.68
CA ASN A 409 -18.69 5.79 2.16
C ASN A 409 -17.64 4.74 1.83
N SER A 410 -17.51 3.66 2.63
CA SER A 410 -16.58 2.56 2.33
C SER A 410 -16.98 1.82 1.06
N LYS A 411 -18.28 1.55 0.90
CA LYS A 411 -18.79 0.94 -0.33
C LYS A 411 -18.56 1.84 -1.54
N ARG A 412 -18.85 3.15 -1.42
CA ARG A 412 -18.55 4.14 -2.48
C ARG A 412 -17.07 4.06 -2.83
N CYS A 413 -16.18 4.19 -1.85
CA CYS A 413 -14.73 4.24 -2.10
C CYS A 413 -14.27 3.04 -2.92
N VAL A 414 -14.67 1.81 -2.52
CA VAL A 414 -14.36 0.59 -3.29
C VAL A 414 -14.99 0.59 -4.69
N ASP A 415 -16.24 1.06 -4.85
CA ASP A 415 -16.89 1.16 -6.15
C ASP A 415 -16.18 2.18 -7.07
N SER A 416 -15.75 3.32 -6.53
CA SER A 416 -15.01 4.36 -7.25
C SER A 416 -13.62 3.86 -7.67
N TRP A 417 -12.91 3.22 -6.74
CA TRP A 417 -11.61 2.60 -7.00
C TRP A 417 -11.70 1.54 -8.10
N GLY A 418 -12.67 0.63 -8.02
CA GLY A 418 -12.90 -0.36 -9.07
C GLY A 418 -13.31 0.25 -10.41
N ALA A 419 -14.11 1.32 -10.39
CA ALA A 419 -14.47 2.05 -11.61
C ALA A 419 -13.29 2.75 -12.26
N PHE A 420 -12.42 3.37 -11.47
CA PHE A 420 -11.16 3.94 -11.95
C PHE A 420 -10.30 2.88 -12.64
N CYS A 421 -10.12 1.71 -12.02
CA CYS A 421 -9.34 0.62 -12.60
C CYS A 421 -9.89 0.19 -13.98
N ARG A 422 -11.21 0.07 -14.13
CA ARG A 422 -11.82 -0.21 -15.45
C ARG A 422 -11.55 0.90 -16.45
N LYS A 423 -11.84 2.15 -16.08
CA LYS A 423 -11.67 3.32 -16.94
C LYS A 423 -10.24 3.48 -17.45
N CYS A 424 -9.24 3.11 -16.64
CA CYS A 424 -7.84 3.07 -17.07
C CYS A 424 -7.66 2.17 -18.29
N THR A 425 -8.17 0.94 -18.22
CA THR A 425 -8.05 -0.04 -19.33
C THR A 425 -8.93 0.31 -20.54
N GLU A 426 -9.97 1.11 -20.34
CA GLU A 426 -10.83 1.65 -21.40
C GLU A 426 -10.27 2.95 -22.01
N GLY A 427 -9.27 3.58 -21.38
CA GLY A 427 -8.70 4.85 -21.83
C GLY A 427 -9.60 6.07 -21.60
N THR A 428 -10.50 6.02 -20.61
CA THR A 428 -11.57 7.02 -20.38
C THR A 428 -11.44 7.79 -19.07
N VAL A 429 -10.29 7.68 -18.38
CA VAL A 429 -10.04 8.46 -17.15
C VAL A 429 -9.88 9.94 -17.51
N GLU A 430 -10.45 10.81 -16.67
CA GLU A 430 -10.25 12.26 -16.70
C GLU A 430 -9.82 12.74 -15.32
N THR A 431 -9.23 13.93 -15.24
CA THR A 431 -8.91 14.54 -13.95
C THR A 431 -10.19 14.96 -13.24
N SER A 432 -10.33 14.60 -11.97
CA SER A 432 -11.43 15.02 -11.11
C SER A 432 -11.01 15.02 -9.65
N GLY A 433 -11.54 15.95 -8.87
CA GLY A 433 -11.37 15.97 -7.41
C GLY A 433 -12.72 15.96 -6.72
N THR A 434 -12.88 15.12 -5.70
CA THR A 434 -14.12 15.06 -4.92
C THR A 434 -13.82 15.04 -3.42
N TRP A 435 -14.51 15.87 -2.66
CA TRP A 435 -14.59 15.79 -1.20
C TRP A 435 -15.93 15.17 -0.79
N ILE A 436 -15.92 14.22 0.13
CA ILE A 436 -17.09 13.43 0.54
C ILE A 436 -17.36 13.61 2.03
N ALA A 437 -18.57 14.06 2.37
CA ALA A 437 -19.00 14.24 3.76
C ALA A 437 -19.13 12.90 4.51
N ALA A 438 -18.70 12.87 5.77
CA ALA A 438 -18.60 11.65 6.57
C ALA A 438 -19.98 10.98 6.77
N LYS A 439 -20.97 11.79 7.14
CA LYS A 439 -22.28 11.33 7.62
C LYS A 439 -23.33 11.26 6.52
N THR A 440 -23.34 12.24 5.63
CA THR A 440 -24.38 12.37 4.59
C THR A 440 -23.96 11.74 3.27
N GLY A 441 -22.66 11.51 3.05
CA GLY A 441 -22.12 11.10 1.76
C GLY A 441 -22.25 12.18 0.68
N LEU A 442 -22.55 13.44 1.06
CA LEU A 442 -22.63 14.55 0.11
C LEU A 442 -21.27 14.76 -0.55
N GLU A 443 -21.29 14.80 -1.88
CA GLU A 443 -20.10 15.01 -2.70
C GLU A 443 -19.99 16.49 -3.09
N LYS A 444 -18.76 17.01 -3.02
CA LYS A 444 -18.41 18.35 -3.51
C LYS A 444 -17.22 18.21 -4.45
N GLU A 445 -17.35 18.76 -5.64
CA GLU A 445 -16.22 18.86 -6.55
C GLU A 445 -15.16 19.80 -5.96
N VAL A 446 -13.90 19.40 -6.06
CA VAL A 446 -12.75 20.19 -5.63
C VAL A 446 -11.71 20.27 -6.75
N ASP A 447 -11.05 21.42 -6.85
CA ASP A 447 -9.94 21.61 -7.77
C ASP A 447 -8.69 20.92 -7.20
N VAL A 448 -8.27 19.82 -7.82
CA VAL A 448 -7.10 19.02 -7.39
C VAL A 448 -5.84 19.86 -7.28
N THR A 449 -5.71 20.97 -8.03
CA THR A 449 -4.53 21.86 -7.93
C THR A 449 -4.50 22.70 -6.65
N LYS A 450 -5.59 22.72 -5.87
CA LYS A 450 -5.79 23.58 -4.70
C LYS A 450 -6.25 22.83 -3.45
N VAL A 451 -6.13 21.49 -3.43
CA VAL A 451 -6.59 20.68 -2.29
C VAL A 451 -5.69 20.80 -1.05
N THR A 452 -4.48 21.37 -1.19
CA THR A 452 -3.60 21.68 -0.06
C THR A 452 -2.89 23.02 -0.25
N GLU A 453 -2.60 23.69 0.86
CA GLU A 453 -1.74 24.88 0.93
C GLU A 453 -0.27 24.50 1.19
N LEU A 454 0.00 23.24 1.57
CA LEU A 454 1.36 22.76 1.80
C LEU A 454 2.08 22.62 0.46
N THR A 455 3.12 23.43 0.25
CA THR A 455 3.91 23.37 -0.97
C THR A 455 4.79 22.12 -0.99
N VAL A 456 5.18 21.69 -2.20
CA VAL A 456 6.13 20.58 -2.37
C VAL A 456 7.45 20.93 -1.68
N GLU A 457 7.93 22.16 -1.83
CA GLU A 457 9.17 22.63 -1.23
C GLU A 457 9.15 22.53 0.30
N ASP A 458 8.06 22.99 0.93
CA ASP A 458 7.88 22.91 2.39
C ASP A 458 7.81 21.45 2.86
N ALA A 459 7.11 20.59 2.11
CA ALA A 459 7.03 19.16 2.42
C ALA A 459 8.42 18.50 2.36
N ILE A 460 9.21 18.78 1.32
CA ILE A 460 10.57 18.26 1.18
C ILE A 460 11.50 18.77 2.29
N GLU A 461 11.37 20.05 2.68
CA GLU A 461 12.16 20.60 3.77
C GLU A 461 11.85 19.88 5.10
N ARG A 462 10.57 19.64 5.40
CA ARG A 462 10.12 18.87 6.57
C ARG A 462 10.68 17.45 6.59
N MET A 463 10.68 16.77 5.44
CA MET A 463 11.27 15.44 5.30
C MET A 463 12.76 15.43 5.62
N ARG A 464 13.52 16.39 5.05
CA ARG A 464 14.96 16.53 5.30
C ARG A 464 15.26 16.85 6.75
N ASP A 465 14.45 17.70 7.37
CA ASP A 465 14.53 18.01 8.80
C ASP A 465 14.28 16.77 9.66
N ALA A 466 13.26 15.97 9.34
CA ALA A 466 13.01 14.71 10.02
C ALA A 466 14.15 13.72 9.84
N GLN A 467 14.73 13.62 8.64
CA GLN A 467 15.89 12.78 8.39
C GLN A 467 17.10 13.19 9.23
N ARG A 468 17.42 14.50 9.30
CA ARG A 468 18.49 15.01 10.19
C ARG A 468 18.26 14.67 11.65
N ARG A 469 17.02 14.83 12.16
CA ARG A 469 16.68 14.48 13.55
C ARG A 469 16.86 12.99 13.82
N ARG A 470 16.37 12.13 12.92
CA ARG A 470 16.50 10.67 13.05
C ARG A 470 17.95 10.20 12.99
N TYR A 471 18.79 10.82 12.15
CA TYR A 471 20.24 10.58 12.17
C TYR A 471 20.86 10.93 13.52
N ALA A 472 20.58 12.13 14.04
CA ALA A 472 21.10 12.55 15.33
C ALA A 472 20.62 11.65 16.48
N GLY A 473 19.37 11.16 16.42
CA GLY A 473 18.86 10.15 17.36
C GLY A 473 19.63 8.83 17.26
N TYR A 474 19.86 8.35 16.03
CA TYR A 474 20.55 7.09 15.76
C TYR A 474 22.00 7.08 16.25
N GLU A 475 22.73 8.19 16.01
CA GLU A 475 24.12 8.35 16.46
C GLU A 475 24.22 8.47 17.99
N LYS A 476 23.28 9.17 18.64
CA LYS A 476 23.22 9.28 20.11
C LYS A 476 23.08 7.93 20.81
N GLU A 477 22.51 6.94 20.14
CA GLU A 477 22.40 5.57 20.64
C GLU A 477 23.68 4.74 20.47
N GLY A 478 24.78 5.34 19.98
CA GLY A 478 26.07 4.67 19.82
C GLY A 478 26.14 3.74 18.60
N LYS A 479 25.29 3.96 17.60
CA LYS A 479 25.24 3.16 16.36
C LYS A 479 25.89 3.90 15.20
N SER A 480 26.40 3.15 14.24
CA SER A 480 26.93 3.66 12.97
C SER A 480 26.14 3.10 11.80
N MET A 481 25.91 3.90 10.76
CA MET A 481 25.27 3.43 9.53
C MET A 481 26.03 2.23 8.91
N PRO A 482 25.33 1.30 8.22
CA PRO A 482 26.00 0.18 7.57
C PRO A 482 27.09 0.66 6.61
N ASN A 483 28.24 -0.02 6.59
CA ASN A 483 29.26 0.22 5.59
C ASN A 483 28.70 -0.22 4.21
N PRO A 484 28.73 0.64 3.16
CA PRO A 484 28.16 0.33 1.84
C PRO A 484 28.72 -0.91 1.12
N SER A 485 29.68 -1.63 1.72
CA SER A 485 30.37 -2.78 1.15
C SER A 485 29.86 -4.17 1.61
N LEU A 486 28.68 -4.28 2.24
CA LEU A 486 28.11 -5.55 2.73
C LEU A 486 26.82 -5.96 2.02
#